data_AF-D2VHN1-F1
#
_entry.id   AF-D2VHN1-F1
#
_cell.length_a   1.000
_cell.length_b   1.000
_cell.length_c   1.000
_cell.angle_alpha   90.00
_cell.angle_beta   90.00
_cell.angle_gamma   90.00
#
_symmetry.space_group_name_H-M   'P 1'
#
loop_
_entity.id
_entity.type
_entity.pdbx_description
1 polymer ?
#
loop_
_entity_poly.entity_id
_entity_poly.type
_entity_poly.pdbx_seq_one_letter_code
_entity_poly.pdbx_strand_id
1 'polypeptide(L)'
;MTQVISALEIHSQLHAKKVGDTITVNSQSYPIRLRSSNKCKFVHVENICFIEQNEKSNSKYGERARDGEKITWIVTGSKWGLICDDSVEETCSVLNEDGELTCGTFVKLDKKTLVDIHGALHDSSQKSITIQGKTFKKTCKNKCNLFEINSSQFIEQNKTKNSDYAKKAKKGDKITWVMVSNVSGFNAHKSWGLIMNGEIEKDCLLFQEEDDDNEQAQVVEPTEEEDKQQESNKENSTPKILYESVSAISSEKKNEKLRYATPVKKLQHKRSLDKSSPSLFSSPASSEKLIPSTPPSIVKCSPLEQVLEIPVRSRTTRRKKNKKDSSPLSKNFAPVVNQ
;
A
#
# COMPACT_ATOMS: atom_id res chain seq x y z
N MET A 1 19.16 -16.40 -0.05
CA MET A 1 18.44 -16.31 -1.34
C MET A 1 17.14 -15.59 -1.07
N THR A 2 16.90 -14.45 -1.72
CA THR A 2 15.62 -13.74 -1.64
C THR A 2 14.60 -14.55 -2.42
N GLN A 3 13.60 -15.10 -1.77
CA GLN A 3 12.50 -15.76 -2.48
C GLN A 3 11.71 -14.69 -3.23
N VAL A 4 11.57 -14.93 -4.53
CA VAL A 4 10.81 -14.07 -5.42
C VAL A 4 9.33 -14.32 -5.18
N ILE A 5 8.59 -13.26 -4.86
CA ILE A 5 7.14 -13.34 -4.76
C ILE A 5 6.54 -13.25 -6.17
N SER A 6 5.82 -14.29 -6.58
CA SER A 6 5.08 -14.29 -7.85
C SER A 6 3.70 -13.66 -7.69
N ALA A 7 3.41 -12.64 -8.49
CA ALA A 7 2.08 -12.04 -8.51
C ALA A 7 0.98 -13.03 -8.94
N LEU A 8 1.34 -14.02 -9.77
CA LEU A 8 0.45 -15.10 -10.21
C LEU A 8 0.11 -16.08 -9.08
N GLU A 9 1.06 -16.33 -8.18
CA GLU A 9 0.81 -17.17 -6.99
C GLU A 9 -0.24 -16.52 -6.08
N ILE A 10 -0.08 -15.23 -5.79
CA ILE A 10 -1.06 -14.45 -5.01
C ILE A 10 -2.42 -14.46 -5.71
N HIS A 11 -2.44 -14.23 -7.03
CA HIS A 11 -3.66 -14.28 -7.83
C HIS A 11 -4.37 -15.63 -7.69
N SER A 12 -3.66 -16.73 -7.87
CA SER A 12 -4.21 -18.08 -7.79
C SER A 12 -4.80 -18.38 -6.40
N GLN A 13 -4.08 -18.04 -5.33
CA GLN A 13 -4.57 -18.20 -3.96
C GLN A 13 -5.82 -17.35 -3.68
N LEU A 14 -5.85 -16.09 -4.16
CA LEU A 14 -6.99 -15.20 -3.97
C LEU A 14 -8.27 -15.72 -4.67
N HIS A 15 -8.13 -16.49 -5.75
CA HIS A 15 -9.24 -17.05 -6.54
C HIS A 15 -9.52 -18.54 -6.29
N ALA A 16 -8.86 -19.16 -5.31
CA ALA A 16 -9.11 -20.57 -4.98
C ALA A 16 -10.58 -20.82 -4.58
N LYS A 17 -11.15 -22.00 -4.88
CA LYS A 17 -12.55 -22.30 -4.49
C LYS A 17 -12.77 -22.31 -2.98
N LYS A 18 -11.73 -22.65 -2.23
CA LYS A 18 -11.68 -22.62 -0.77
C LYS A 18 -10.58 -21.64 -0.36
N VAL A 19 -10.87 -20.36 -0.53
CA VAL A 19 -10.00 -19.31 0.01
C VAL A 19 -10.13 -19.36 1.54
N GLY A 20 -9.02 -19.56 2.26
CA GLY A 20 -8.98 -19.37 3.71
C GLY A 20 -9.04 -17.89 4.09
N ASP A 21 -8.83 -17.57 5.37
CA ASP A 21 -8.77 -16.16 5.81
C ASP A 21 -7.44 -15.49 5.48
N THR A 22 -6.48 -16.24 4.95
CA THR A 22 -5.10 -15.79 4.68
C THR A 22 -4.55 -16.40 3.39
N ILE A 23 -3.61 -15.72 2.75
CA ILE A 23 -2.69 -16.31 1.76
C ILE A 23 -1.31 -16.46 2.37
N THR A 24 -0.50 -17.39 1.86
CA THR A 24 0.91 -17.54 2.27
C THR A 24 1.81 -17.10 1.13
N VAL A 25 2.76 -16.22 1.43
CA VAL A 25 3.75 -15.72 0.48
C VAL A 25 5.09 -15.71 1.20
N ASN A 26 6.11 -16.39 0.64
CA ASN A 26 7.44 -16.51 1.27
C ASN A 26 7.40 -16.96 2.74
N SER A 27 6.54 -17.94 3.06
CA SER A 27 6.31 -18.42 4.44
C SER A 27 5.68 -17.40 5.40
N GLN A 28 5.28 -16.21 4.93
CA GLN A 28 4.55 -15.22 5.70
C GLN A 28 3.05 -15.27 5.35
N SER A 29 2.20 -15.19 6.37
CA SER A 29 0.76 -15.19 6.23
C SER A 29 0.22 -13.77 6.11
N TYR A 30 -0.62 -13.52 5.10
CA TYR A 30 -1.25 -12.23 4.84
C TYR A 30 -2.78 -12.37 4.89
N PRO A 31 -3.48 -11.58 5.72
CA PRO A 31 -4.93 -11.71 5.87
C PRO A 31 -5.67 -11.20 4.62
N ILE A 32 -6.61 -12.01 4.16
CA ILE A 32 -7.55 -11.66 3.12
C ILE A 32 -8.71 -10.91 3.77
N ARG A 33 -9.05 -9.76 3.20
CA ARG A 33 -10.13 -8.90 3.68
C ARG A 33 -11.21 -8.80 2.64
N LEU A 34 -12.44 -8.61 3.08
CA LEU A 34 -13.59 -8.36 2.21
C LEU A 34 -13.93 -6.88 2.23
N ARG A 35 -14.13 -6.28 1.05
CA ARG A 35 -14.68 -4.93 0.98
C ARG A 35 -16.13 -4.93 1.47
N SER A 36 -16.48 -3.96 2.31
CA SER A 36 -17.83 -3.85 2.87
C SER A 36 -18.91 -3.64 1.80
N SER A 37 -18.59 -2.88 0.74
CA SER A 37 -19.54 -2.47 -0.29
C SER A 37 -19.91 -3.55 -1.29
N ASN A 38 -18.96 -4.41 -1.68
CA ASN A 38 -19.16 -5.37 -2.78
C ASN A 38 -18.64 -6.78 -2.48
N LYS A 39 -18.10 -7.01 -1.28
CA LYS A 39 -17.57 -8.30 -0.83
C LYS A 39 -16.40 -8.84 -1.68
N CYS A 40 -15.78 -8.02 -2.51
CA CYS A 40 -14.54 -8.42 -3.21
C CYS A 40 -13.44 -8.69 -2.20
N LYS A 41 -12.70 -9.78 -2.42
CA LYS A 41 -11.50 -10.08 -1.65
C LYS A 41 -10.39 -9.12 -2.02
N PHE A 42 -9.60 -8.74 -1.04
CA PHE A 42 -8.34 -8.06 -1.26
C PHE A 42 -7.33 -8.45 -0.19
N VAL A 43 -6.06 -8.38 -0.55
CA VAL A 43 -4.95 -8.68 0.35
C VAL A 43 -3.86 -7.64 0.14
N HIS A 44 -3.23 -7.24 1.23
CA HIS A 44 -2.04 -6.40 1.19
C HIS A 44 -0.83 -7.30 1.42
N VAL A 45 0.00 -7.45 0.39
CA VAL A 45 1.30 -8.12 0.50
C VAL A 45 2.34 -7.01 0.44
N GLU A 46 3.00 -6.79 1.57
CA GLU A 46 3.86 -5.62 1.79
C GLU A 46 3.11 -4.31 1.49
N ASN A 47 3.57 -3.53 0.50
CA ASN A 47 2.99 -2.25 0.09
C ASN A 47 2.19 -2.35 -1.22
N ILE A 48 1.75 -3.55 -1.58
CA ILE A 48 1.00 -3.85 -2.80
C ILE A 48 -0.36 -4.42 -2.40
N CYS A 49 -1.42 -3.84 -2.97
CA CYS A 49 -2.78 -4.31 -2.77
C CYS A 49 -3.21 -5.13 -3.98
N PHE A 50 -3.55 -6.39 -3.74
CA PHE A 50 -4.19 -7.27 -4.73
C PHE A 50 -5.68 -7.28 -4.46
N ILE A 51 -6.49 -6.91 -5.47
CA ILE A 51 -7.93 -6.74 -5.33
C ILE A 51 -8.64 -7.56 -6.39
N GLU A 52 -9.50 -8.46 -5.96
CA GLU A 52 -10.41 -9.19 -6.84
C GLU A 52 -11.37 -8.24 -7.56
N GLN A 53 -11.59 -8.47 -8.85
CA GLN A 53 -12.56 -7.72 -9.64
C GLN A 53 -13.99 -7.96 -9.16
N ASN A 54 -14.78 -6.89 -9.10
CA ASN A 54 -16.20 -6.98 -8.79
C ASN A 54 -17.00 -7.49 -9.99
N GLU A 55 -17.51 -8.72 -9.92
CA GLU A 55 -18.41 -9.31 -10.92
C GLU A 55 -19.69 -8.47 -11.11
N LYS A 56 -20.16 -7.77 -10.08
CA LYS A 56 -21.37 -6.92 -10.16
C LYS A 56 -21.09 -5.56 -10.80
N SER A 57 -19.84 -5.28 -11.17
CA SER A 57 -19.48 -4.05 -11.90
C SER A 57 -20.08 -4.05 -13.30
N ASN A 58 -20.48 -2.88 -13.79
CA ASN A 58 -20.89 -2.67 -15.19
C ASN A 58 -19.72 -2.37 -16.14
N SER A 59 -18.48 -2.53 -15.66
CA SER A 59 -17.29 -2.38 -16.50
C SER A 59 -17.06 -3.64 -17.36
N LYS A 60 -16.31 -3.48 -18.46
CA LYS A 60 -15.85 -4.61 -19.30
C LYS A 60 -15.24 -5.76 -18.48
N TYR A 61 -14.43 -5.43 -17.46
CA TYR A 61 -13.83 -6.42 -16.57
C TYR A 61 -14.84 -7.06 -15.60
N GLY A 62 -15.91 -6.35 -15.23
CA GLY A 62 -17.00 -6.94 -14.44
C GLY A 62 -17.78 -7.98 -15.23
N GLU A 63 -18.01 -7.73 -16.52
CA GLU A 63 -18.60 -8.70 -17.45
C GLU A 63 -17.72 -9.94 -17.59
N ARG A 64 -16.42 -9.78 -17.91
CA ARG A 64 -15.45 -10.88 -17.97
C ARG A 64 -15.42 -11.72 -16.68
N ALA A 65 -15.46 -11.07 -15.52
CA ALA A 65 -15.50 -11.76 -14.24
C ALA A 65 -16.82 -12.54 -14.03
N ARG A 66 -17.97 -12.02 -14.49
CA ARG A 66 -19.24 -12.77 -14.46
C ARG A 66 -19.21 -13.98 -15.40
N ASP A 67 -18.49 -13.88 -16.50
CA ASP A 67 -18.30 -14.98 -17.45
C ASP A 67 -17.33 -16.05 -16.93
N GLY A 68 -16.73 -15.83 -15.74
CA GLY A 68 -15.92 -16.80 -15.02
C GLY A 68 -14.42 -16.53 -15.08
N GLU A 69 -13.97 -15.48 -15.74
CA GLU A 69 -12.55 -15.09 -15.73
C GLU A 69 -12.12 -14.61 -14.35
N LYS A 70 -10.95 -15.08 -13.91
CA LYS A 70 -10.35 -14.62 -12.66
C LYS A 70 -9.60 -13.34 -12.92
N ILE A 71 -10.05 -12.23 -12.35
CA ILE A 71 -9.41 -10.93 -12.56
C ILE A 71 -8.94 -10.35 -11.23
N THR A 72 -7.66 -9.98 -11.17
CA THR A 72 -7.05 -9.34 -10.00
C THR A 72 -6.33 -8.07 -10.41
N TRP A 73 -6.69 -6.97 -9.75
CA TRP A 73 -5.99 -5.70 -9.85
C TRP A 73 -4.81 -5.69 -8.89
N ILE A 74 -3.67 -5.23 -9.37
CA ILE A 74 -2.50 -4.95 -8.56
C ILE A 74 -2.42 -3.44 -8.39
N VAL A 75 -2.38 -2.93 -7.17
CA VAL A 75 -2.33 -1.49 -6.89
C VAL A 75 -1.18 -1.18 -5.96
N THR A 76 -0.29 -0.29 -6.37
CA THR A 76 0.84 0.19 -5.56
C THR A 76 0.95 1.71 -5.66
N GLY A 77 0.52 2.44 -4.64
CA GLY A 77 0.47 3.90 -4.69
C GLY A 77 -0.40 4.41 -5.86
N SER A 78 0.21 5.13 -6.80
CA SER A 78 -0.45 5.65 -8.01
C SER A 78 -0.34 4.73 -9.23
N LYS A 79 0.32 3.57 -9.08
CA LYS A 79 0.56 2.62 -10.17
C LYS A 79 -0.41 1.45 -10.03
N TRP A 80 -0.77 0.86 -11.16
CA TRP A 80 -1.66 -0.29 -11.22
C TRP A 80 -1.19 -1.31 -12.25
N GLY A 81 -1.68 -2.53 -12.15
CA GLY A 81 -1.52 -3.61 -13.11
C GLY A 81 -2.73 -4.55 -13.07
N LEU A 82 -2.80 -5.47 -14.02
CA LEU A 82 -3.93 -6.37 -14.22
C LEU A 82 -3.45 -7.80 -14.47
N ILE A 83 -3.98 -8.74 -13.70
CA ILE A 83 -3.85 -10.18 -13.94
C ILE A 83 -5.22 -10.72 -14.34
N CYS A 84 -5.27 -11.44 -15.46
CA CYS A 84 -6.44 -12.15 -15.94
C CYS A 84 -6.08 -13.63 -16.12
N ASP A 85 -6.81 -14.48 -15.41
CA ASP A 85 -6.53 -15.90 -15.24
C ASP A 85 -5.05 -16.13 -14.90
N ASP A 86 -4.33 -16.87 -15.74
CA ASP A 86 -2.93 -17.23 -15.49
C ASP A 86 -1.94 -16.28 -16.20
N SER A 87 -2.37 -15.07 -16.59
CA SER A 87 -1.57 -14.13 -17.38
C SER A 87 -1.61 -12.69 -16.87
N VAL A 88 -0.47 -11.99 -16.98
CA VAL A 88 -0.38 -10.56 -16.71
C VAL A 88 -0.74 -9.80 -18.00
N GLU A 89 -1.90 -9.13 -18.01
CA GLU A 89 -2.35 -8.33 -19.17
C GLU A 89 -1.77 -6.91 -19.15
N GLU A 90 -1.65 -6.32 -17.96
CA GLU A 90 -1.10 -4.97 -17.79
C GLU A 90 -0.03 -4.98 -16.70
N THR A 91 1.22 -4.80 -17.13
CA THR A 91 2.37 -4.80 -16.23
C THR A 91 2.42 -3.48 -15.47
N CYS A 92 2.28 -3.55 -14.16
CA CYS A 92 2.66 -2.43 -13.30
C CYS A 92 4.18 -2.30 -13.33
N SER A 93 4.77 -1.10 -13.24
CA SER A 93 6.23 -0.95 -13.11
C SER A 93 6.81 -1.57 -11.81
N VAL A 94 5.95 -2.20 -11.01
CA VAL A 94 6.29 -2.95 -9.80
C VAL A 94 6.52 -4.42 -10.13
N LEU A 95 6.02 -4.91 -11.27
CA LEU A 95 6.36 -6.21 -11.82
C LEU A 95 7.54 -6.05 -12.79
N ASN A 96 8.51 -6.97 -12.75
CA ASN A 96 9.42 -7.14 -13.88
C ASN A 96 8.70 -7.88 -15.03
N GLU A 97 9.41 -8.06 -16.14
CA GLU A 97 8.89 -8.77 -17.32
C GLU A 97 8.47 -10.21 -17.00
N ASP A 98 9.06 -10.81 -15.96
CA ASP A 98 8.79 -12.16 -15.49
C ASP A 98 7.58 -12.24 -14.53
N GLY A 99 6.90 -11.11 -14.25
CA GLY A 99 5.75 -11.05 -13.34
C GLY A 99 6.12 -11.15 -11.85
N GLU A 100 7.40 -10.98 -11.54
CA GLU A 100 7.92 -10.93 -10.18
C GLU A 100 7.80 -9.53 -9.60
N LEU A 101 7.47 -9.44 -8.32
CA LEU A 101 7.41 -8.17 -7.63
C LEU A 101 8.83 -7.61 -7.43
N THR A 102 9.18 -6.59 -8.21
CA THR A 102 10.37 -5.73 -8.00
C THR A 102 10.16 -4.70 -6.89
N CYS A 103 9.03 -4.83 -6.18
CA CYS A 103 8.67 -3.89 -5.15
C CYS A 103 9.81 -3.74 -4.17
N GLY A 104 10.31 -2.51 -4.01
CA GLY A 104 11.36 -2.22 -3.07
C GLY A 104 10.87 -2.70 -1.72
N THR A 105 11.48 -3.78 -1.22
CA THR A 105 11.10 -4.38 0.06
C THR A 105 11.04 -3.24 1.05
N PHE A 106 9.90 -3.07 1.72
CA PHE A 106 9.80 -2.01 2.71
C PHE A 106 10.81 -2.33 3.80
N VAL A 107 11.95 -1.65 3.76
CA VAL A 107 13.00 -1.85 4.74
C VAL A 107 12.60 -1.03 5.96
N LYS A 108 12.21 -1.72 7.03
CA LYS A 108 12.09 -1.12 8.35
C LYS A 108 13.45 -0.48 8.69
N LEU A 109 13.48 0.84 8.75
CA LEU A 109 14.67 1.60 9.10
C LEU A 109 14.77 1.67 10.62
N ASP A 110 15.95 1.42 11.17
CA ASP A 110 16.18 1.60 12.59
C ASP A 110 16.12 3.09 12.99
N LYS A 111 15.88 3.34 14.28
CA LYS A 111 15.76 4.70 14.82
C LYS A 111 16.99 5.56 14.51
N LYS A 112 18.19 4.97 14.55
CA LYS A 112 19.45 5.68 14.26
C LYS A 112 19.46 6.17 12.82
N THR A 113 19.10 5.31 11.86
CA THR A 113 19.02 5.62 10.43
C THR A 113 18.01 6.72 10.17
N LEU A 114 16.87 6.73 10.86
CA LEU A 114 15.88 7.81 10.76
C LEU A 114 16.45 9.17 11.20
N VAL A 115 17.20 9.19 12.29
CA VAL A 115 17.88 10.40 12.79
C VAL A 115 19.00 10.83 11.84
N ASP A 116 19.77 9.89 11.29
CA ASP A 116 20.82 10.16 10.30
C ASP A 116 20.22 10.78 9.02
N ILE A 117 19.09 10.26 8.53
CA ILE A 117 18.34 10.86 7.40
C ILE A 117 17.85 12.26 7.75
N HIS A 118 17.30 12.44 8.95
CA HIS A 118 16.83 13.74 9.42
C HIS A 118 17.97 14.76 9.43
N GLY A 119 19.12 14.42 10.01
CA GLY A 119 20.31 15.27 10.03
C GLY A 119 20.74 15.67 8.62
N ALA A 120 20.87 14.68 7.72
CA ALA A 120 21.26 14.89 6.34
C ALA A 120 20.28 15.75 5.53
N LEU A 121 18.98 15.66 5.82
CA LEU A 121 17.96 16.42 5.13
C LEU A 121 18.08 17.92 5.43
N HIS A 122 18.41 18.25 6.67
CA HIS A 122 18.55 19.63 7.17
C HIS A 122 19.97 20.21 7.02
N ASP A 123 20.95 19.39 6.63
CA ASP A 123 22.29 19.86 6.29
C ASP A 123 22.32 20.41 4.85
N SER A 124 22.58 21.71 4.70
CA SER A 124 22.65 22.38 3.40
C SER A 124 23.82 21.92 2.54
N SER A 125 24.91 21.43 3.15
CA SER A 125 26.09 20.93 2.45
C SER A 125 25.89 19.52 1.90
N GLN A 126 25.06 18.72 2.57
CA GLN A 126 24.82 17.33 2.21
C GLN A 126 23.85 17.19 1.03
N LYS A 127 24.31 16.64 -0.10
CA LYS A 127 23.50 16.43 -1.32
C LYS A 127 22.98 15.00 -1.47
N SER A 128 23.48 14.06 -0.67
CA SER A 128 23.11 12.65 -0.71
C SER A 128 23.37 11.97 0.63
N ILE A 129 22.73 10.82 0.86
CA ILE A 129 22.96 9.96 2.01
C ILE A 129 23.14 8.51 1.55
N THR A 130 24.04 7.76 2.20
CA THR A 130 24.22 6.33 1.94
C THR A 130 23.61 5.52 3.07
N ILE A 131 22.68 4.63 2.74
CA ILE A 131 21.99 3.76 3.69
C ILE A 131 22.08 2.34 3.16
N GLN A 132 22.61 1.43 3.98
CA GLN A 132 22.78 0.01 3.61
C GLN A 132 23.49 -0.18 2.25
N GLY A 133 24.53 0.61 1.99
CA GLY A 133 25.30 0.57 0.74
C GLY A 133 24.63 1.20 -0.49
N LYS A 134 23.41 1.71 -0.37
CA LYS A 134 22.72 2.45 -1.45
C LYS A 134 22.77 3.95 -1.20
N THR A 135 23.11 4.72 -2.24
CA THR A 135 23.18 6.19 -2.17
C THR A 135 21.90 6.83 -2.69
N PHE A 136 21.29 7.68 -1.89
CA PHE A 136 20.06 8.40 -2.19
C PHE A 136 20.35 9.89 -2.35
N LYS A 137 19.88 10.49 -3.45
CA LYS A 137 20.10 11.91 -3.76
C LYS A 137 19.03 12.78 -3.08
N LYS A 138 19.45 13.92 -2.54
CA LYS A 138 18.57 14.94 -2.01
C LYS A 138 17.96 15.71 -3.17
N THR A 139 16.64 15.84 -3.16
CA THR A 139 15.89 16.62 -4.15
C THR A 139 15.20 17.80 -3.46
N CYS A 140 14.77 18.80 -4.22
CA CYS A 140 14.02 19.93 -3.69
C CYS A 140 12.70 20.06 -4.45
N LYS A 141 11.58 20.03 -3.73
CA LYS A 141 10.23 20.22 -4.29
C LYS A 141 9.52 21.28 -3.47
N ASN A 142 8.96 22.29 -4.13
CA ASN A 142 8.26 23.41 -3.46
C ASN A 142 9.09 24.07 -2.34
N LYS A 143 10.40 24.26 -2.57
CA LYS A 143 11.36 24.83 -1.60
C LYS A 143 11.58 23.98 -0.32
N CYS A 144 11.23 22.70 -0.35
CA CYS A 144 11.47 21.76 0.74
C CYS A 144 12.46 20.69 0.27
N ASN A 145 13.46 20.38 1.09
CA ASN A 145 14.32 19.24 0.84
C ASN A 145 13.54 17.93 0.99
N LEU A 146 13.90 16.94 0.17
CA LEU A 146 13.28 15.62 0.11
C LEU A 146 14.31 14.53 -0.15
N PHE A 147 14.24 13.45 0.63
CA PHE A 147 14.81 12.15 0.24
C PHE A 147 13.70 11.15 -0.05
N GLU A 148 13.89 10.34 -1.08
CA GLU A 148 13.05 9.18 -1.35
C GLU A 148 13.90 7.91 -1.16
N ILE A 149 13.57 7.13 -0.13
CA ILE A 149 14.34 5.97 0.33
C ILE A 149 13.36 4.82 0.53
N ASN A 150 13.56 3.71 -0.20
CA ASN A 150 12.74 2.49 -0.08
C ASN A 150 11.22 2.76 -0.05
N SER A 151 10.75 3.57 -1.01
CA SER A 151 9.34 3.99 -1.09
C SER A 151 8.79 4.74 0.14
N SER A 152 9.68 5.39 0.87
CA SER A 152 9.35 6.37 1.90
C SER A 152 9.94 7.72 1.52
N GLN A 153 9.15 8.78 1.75
CA GLN A 153 9.52 10.16 1.50
C GLN A 153 9.81 10.87 2.81
N PHE A 154 11.02 11.43 2.92
CA PHE A 154 11.46 12.24 4.05
C PHE A 154 11.46 13.69 3.62
N ILE A 155 10.47 14.45 4.07
CA ILE A 155 10.18 15.80 3.57
C ILE A 155 10.42 16.82 4.68
N GLU A 156 11.23 17.84 4.38
CA GLU A 156 11.42 18.98 5.26
C GLU A 156 10.10 19.78 5.43
N GLN A 157 9.80 20.23 6.65
CA GLN A 157 8.64 21.09 6.89
C GLN A 157 8.71 22.39 6.07
N ASN A 158 7.69 22.62 5.25
CA ASN A 158 7.55 23.86 4.51
C ASN A 158 7.32 25.06 5.45
N LYS A 159 8.31 25.96 5.53
CA LYS A 159 8.25 27.17 6.36
C LYS A 159 7.20 28.19 5.89
N THR A 160 6.76 28.17 4.63
CA THR A 160 5.79 29.15 4.11
C THR A 160 4.35 28.85 4.51
N LYS A 161 4.04 27.63 4.95
CA LYS A 161 2.68 27.26 5.38
C LYS A 161 2.26 28.02 6.64
N ASN A 162 0.94 28.17 6.83
CA ASN A 162 0.35 28.69 8.05
C ASN A 162 -0.06 27.53 8.99
N SER A 163 0.94 26.86 9.57
CA SER A 163 0.74 25.80 10.56
C SER A 163 1.67 26.00 11.74
N ASP A 164 1.38 25.38 12.89
CA ASP A 164 2.22 25.51 14.08
C ASP A 164 3.61 24.90 13.87
N TYR A 165 3.72 23.78 13.15
CA TYR A 165 5.01 23.22 12.72
C TYR A 165 5.78 24.16 11.79
N ALA A 166 5.11 24.89 10.88
CA ALA A 166 5.79 25.88 10.05
C ALA A 166 6.31 27.08 10.88
N LYS A 167 5.59 27.49 11.92
CA LYS A 167 6.06 28.51 12.87
C LYS A 167 7.27 28.02 13.67
N LYS A 168 7.25 26.77 14.16
CA LYS A 168 8.41 26.11 14.79
C LYS A 168 9.62 26.06 13.86
N ALA A 169 9.43 25.59 12.62
CA ALA A 169 10.50 25.55 11.62
C ALA A 169 11.06 26.94 11.24
N LYS A 170 10.23 28.00 11.27
CA LYS A 170 10.69 29.38 11.11
C LYS A 170 11.56 29.86 12.27
N LYS A 171 11.33 29.35 13.49
CA LYS A 171 12.13 29.65 14.69
C LYS A 171 13.46 28.89 14.75
N GLY A 172 13.67 27.91 13.87
CA GLY A 172 14.91 27.15 13.78
C GLY A 172 14.74 25.65 14.04
N ASP A 173 13.56 25.19 14.45
CA ASP A 173 13.31 23.76 14.66
C ASP A 173 13.48 22.99 13.34
N LYS A 174 14.21 21.88 13.40
CA LYS A 174 14.36 20.96 12.28
C LYS A 174 13.20 19.98 12.34
N ILE A 175 12.33 20.01 11.34
CA ILE A 175 11.14 19.15 11.29
C ILE A 175 11.15 18.36 9.99
N THR A 176 11.04 17.05 10.09
CA THR A 176 10.96 16.11 8.97
C THR A 176 9.69 15.29 9.08
N TRP A 177 8.90 15.28 8.01
CA TRP A 177 7.77 14.39 7.82
C TRP A 177 8.25 13.13 7.11
N VAL A 178 7.87 11.98 7.64
CA VAL A 178 8.09 10.68 7.00
C VAL A 178 6.76 10.22 6.43
N MET A 179 6.69 10.07 5.11
CA MET A 179 5.48 9.63 4.40
C MET A 179 5.80 8.34 3.68
N VAL A 180 5.08 7.25 3.95
CA VAL A 180 5.28 6.00 3.20
C VAL A 180 4.49 6.13 1.89
N SER A 181 5.19 6.30 0.75
CA SER A 181 4.59 6.74 -0.51
C SER A 181 3.70 5.70 -1.19
N ASN A 182 3.74 4.44 -0.72
CA ASN A 182 3.00 3.34 -1.32
C ASN A 182 1.75 2.89 -0.56
N VAL A 183 1.36 3.59 0.52
CA VAL A 183 0.09 3.24 1.20
C VAL A 183 -1.06 3.87 0.43
N SER A 184 -1.53 3.18 -0.62
CA SER A 184 -2.76 3.52 -1.31
C SER A 184 -3.97 3.18 -0.42
N GLY A 185 -4.91 4.11 -0.29
CA GLY A 185 -6.19 3.87 0.39
C GLY A 185 -6.24 4.17 1.90
N PHE A 186 -7.26 3.59 2.55
CA PHE A 186 -7.85 3.97 3.84
C PHE A 186 -6.89 4.18 5.03
N ASN A 187 -5.63 3.76 4.94
CA ASN A 187 -4.64 3.88 6.02
C ASN A 187 -3.60 5.00 5.82
N ALA A 188 -3.69 5.83 4.77
CA ALA A 188 -2.74 6.93 4.56
C ALA A 188 -2.60 7.87 5.78
N HIS A 189 -3.65 8.02 6.59
CA HIS A 189 -3.62 8.82 7.82
C HIS A 189 -2.82 8.16 8.97
N LYS A 190 -2.57 6.85 8.88
CA LYS A 190 -1.72 6.10 9.81
C LYS A 190 -0.26 6.09 9.31
N SER A 191 -0.04 6.16 8.00
CA SER A 191 1.27 5.97 7.37
C SER A 191 2.15 7.23 7.30
N TRP A 192 2.16 8.03 8.37
CA TRP A 192 3.03 9.19 8.48
C TRP A 192 3.66 9.33 9.86
N GLY A 193 4.92 9.74 9.86
CA GLY A 193 5.77 9.90 11.04
C GLY A 193 6.35 11.30 11.09
N LEU A 194 6.87 11.66 12.27
CA LEU A 194 7.38 12.98 12.57
C LEU A 194 8.68 12.89 13.35
N ILE A 195 9.71 13.54 12.82
CA ILE A 195 11.01 13.69 13.47
C ILE A 195 11.25 15.18 13.69
N MET A 196 11.42 15.59 14.95
CA MET A 196 11.66 16.98 15.34
C MET A 196 12.96 17.06 16.13
N ASN A 197 13.90 17.90 15.67
CA ASN A 197 15.18 18.14 16.33
C ASN A 197 15.97 16.85 16.66
N GLY A 198 15.89 15.85 15.78
CA GLY A 198 16.53 14.54 15.98
C GLY A 198 15.76 13.55 16.86
N GLU A 199 14.59 13.92 17.38
CA GLU A 199 13.72 13.04 18.17
C GLU A 199 12.51 12.58 17.35
N ILE A 200 12.15 11.30 17.45
CA ILE A 200 10.96 10.76 16.80
C ILE A 200 9.75 11.05 17.69
N GLU A 201 8.95 12.04 17.33
CA GLU A 201 7.72 12.40 18.06
C GLU A 201 6.56 11.48 17.70
N LYS A 202 6.53 11.00 16.44
CA LYS A 202 5.53 10.05 15.97
C LYS A 202 6.18 9.01 15.08
N ASP A 203 6.12 7.76 15.50
CA ASP A 203 6.57 6.63 14.70
C ASP A 203 5.46 6.17 13.75
N CYS A 204 5.83 5.88 12.52
CA CYS A 204 4.94 5.36 11.48
C CYS A 204 5.53 4.20 10.70
N LEU A 205 6.73 3.77 11.06
CA LEU A 205 7.42 2.65 10.43
C LEU A 205 7.37 1.40 11.31
N LEU A 206 6.88 1.54 12.55
CA LEU A 206 6.50 0.44 13.43
C LEU A 206 5.05 0.00 13.17
N PHE A 207 4.74 -0.46 11.96
CA PHE A 207 3.53 -1.28 11.74
C PHE A 207 3.86 -2.76 11.93
N GLN A 208 4.33 -3.07 13.13
CA GLN A 208 4.09 -4.33 13.80
C GLN A 208 3.73 -3.91 15.21
N GLU A 209 2.50 -3.43 15.38
CA GLU A 209 1.82 -3.79 16.62
C GLU A 209 1.71 -5.31 16.48
N GLU A 210 2.69 -6.02 17.03
CA GLU A 210 2.42 -7.36 17.53
C GLU A 210 1.24 -7.13 18.47
N ASP A 211 0.05 -7.53 18.02
CA ASP A 211 -1.12 -7.62 18.88
C ASP A 211 -0.79 -8.72 19.91
N ASP A 212 0.14 -8.42 20.83
CA ASP A 212 0.54 -9.23 21.99
C ASP A 212 -0.57 -9.30 23.04
N ASP A 213 -1.75 -8.74 22.73
CA ASP A 213 -2.98 -8.95 23.49
C ASP A 213 -3.59 -10.36 23.29
N ASN A 214 -2.92 -11.27 22.57
CA ASN A 214 -3.21 -12.70 22.69
C ASN A 214 -2.58 -13.28 23.98
N GLU A 215 -2.93 -12.66 25.11
CA GLU A 215 -2.93 -13.28 26.43
C GLU A 215 -4.00 -14.38 26.40
N GLN A 216 -3.73 -15.47 25.67
CA GLN A 216 -4.44 -16.72 25.89
C GLN A 216 -4.13 -17.12 27.32
N ALA A 217 -5.11 -16.90 28.19
CA ALA A 217 -5.22 -17.59 29.45
C ALA A 217 -4.87 -19.07 29.21
N GLN A 218 -3.68 -19.48 29.65
CA GLN A 218 -3.39 -20.87 29.90
C GLN A 218 -4.41 -21.30 30.95
N VAL A 219 -5.50 -21.91 30.48
CA VAL A 219 -6.27 -22.83 31.29
C VAL A 219 -5.30 -23.97 31.59
N VAL A 220 -4.68 -23.88 32.76
CA VAL A 220 -3.94 -24.98 33.36
C VAL A 220 -4.97 -26.08 33.58
N GLU A 221 -5.02 -27.05 32.68
CA GLU A 221 -5.67 -28.32 32.97
C GLU A 221 -4.88 -28.97 34.13
N PRO A 222 -5.55 -29.38 35.21
CA PRO A 222 -4.89 -30.13 36.27
C PRO A 222 -4.50 -31.48 35.70
N THR A 223 -3.20 -31.71 35.60
CA THR A 223 -2.61 -33.03 35.37
C THR A 223 -2.94 -33.89 36.58
N GLU A 224 -3.88 -34.83 36.44
CA GLU A 224 -4.04 -35.92 37.40
C GLU A 224 -2.82 -36.83 37.30
N GLU A 225 -1.94 -36.76 38.31
CA GLU A 225 -0.89 -37.75 38.53
C GLU A 225 -1.54 -39.08 38.95
N GLU A 226 -1.41 -40.08 38.09
CA GLU A 226 -1.71 -41.48 38.40
C GLU A 226 -0.70 -42.02 39.42
N ASP A 227 -1.04 -41.93 40.71
CA ASP A 227 -0.37 -42.71 41.75
C ASP A 227 -0.84 -44.17 41.69
N LYS A 228 0.04 -45.04 41.19
CA LYS A 228 -0.01 -46.48 41.45
C LYS A 228 0.51 -46.73 42.87
N GLN A 229 -0.34 -47.20 43.78
CA GLN A 229 0.05 -48.23 44.74
C GLN A 229 -1.14 -48.98 45.36
N GLN A 230 -0.87 -50.26 45.60
CA GLN A 230 -1.73 -51.33 46.09
C GLN A 230 -2.24 -51.07 47.52
N GLU A 231 -3.47 -51.48 47.84
CA GLU A 231 -3.74 -52.63 48.73
C GLU A 231 -5.23 -52.72 49.07
N SER A 232 -5.79 -53.90 48.81
CA SER A 232 -7.07 -54.36 49.35
C SER A 232 -6.86 -54.87 50.78
N ASN A 233 -7.62 -54.35 51.76
CA ASN A 233 -8.52 -55.18 52.58
C ASN A 233 -9.28 -54.37 53.65
N LYS A 234 -10.57 -54.72 53.75
CA LYS A 234 -11.60 -54.46 54.77
C LYS A 234 -11.07 -54.27 56.21
N GLU A 235 -11.63 -53.31 56.94
CA GLU A 235 -12.68 -53.53 57.97
C GLU A 235 -13.05 -52.23 58.73
N ASN A 236 -14.36 -52.09 58.98
CA ASN A 236 -15.05 -51.40 60.09
C ASN A 236 -14.35 -50.27 60.87
N SER A 237 -14.95 -49.08 60.90
CA SER A 237 -15.70 -48.60 62.08
C SER A 237 -16.25 -47.19 61.88
N THR A 238 -17.47 -46.96 62.37
CA THR A 238 -18.09 -45.64 62.57
C THR A 238 -17.51 -45.00 63.83
N PRO A 239 -17.35 -43.66 63.88
CA PRO A 239 -18.25 -42.89 64.75
C PRO A 239 -18.66 -41.50 64.20
N LYS A 240 -19.84 -41.06 64.68
CA LYS A 240 -20.42 -39.70 64.60
C LYS A 240 -19.53 -38.66 65.28
N ILE A 241 -19.49 -37.40 64.78
CA ILE A 241 -19.57 -36.06 65.45
C ILE A 241 -19.77 -35.02 64.30
N LEU A 242 -20.85 -34.24 64.13
CA LEU A 242 -21.40 -33.04 64.82
C LEU A 242 -20.73 -31.68 64.49
N TYR A 243 -21.59 -30.72 64.06
CA TYR A 243 -21.41 -29.26 63.87
C TYR A 243 -20.42 -28.81 62.76
N GLU A 244 -20.55 -27.69 62.05
CA GLU A 244 -21.13 -26.39 62.41
C GLU A 244 -21.42 -25.53 61.15
N SER A 245 -22.40 -24.64 61.28
CA SER A 245 -22.83 -23.64 60.30
C SER A 245 -21.90 -22.42 60.29
N VAL A 246 -21.72 -21.72 59.17
CA VAL A 246 -21.87 -20.23 59.09
C VAL A 246 -21.71 -19.66 57.66
N SER A 247 -22.67 -18.79 57.32
CA SER A 247 -22.56 -17.45 56.69
C SER A 247 -21.78 -17.28 55.36
N ALA A 248 -22.41 -16.95 54.22
CA ALA A 248 -23.06 -15.66 53.89
C ALA A 248 -22.15 -14.43 54.08
N ILE A 249 -21.54 -13.93 52.98
CA ILE A 249 -21.32 -12.49 52.76
C ILE A 249 -21.54 -12.17 51.27
N SER A 250 -22.66 -11.48 51.06
CA SER A 250 -22.97 -10.65 49.88
C SER A 250 -22.13 -9.37 49.94
N SER A 251 -21.62 -8.92 48.81
CA SER A 251 -21.21 -7.52 48.66
C SER A 251 -21.58 -6.98 47.28
N GLU A 252 -22.55 -6.08 47.32
CA GLU A 252 -23.13 -5.26 46.27
C GLU A 252 -22.08 -4.46 45.49
N LYS A 253 -22.16 -4.46 44.15
CA LYS A 253 -21.52 -3.45 43.30
C LYS A 253 -22.56 -2.44 42.84
N LYS A 254 -22.53 -1.24 43.44
CA LYS A 254 -23.26 -0.06 42.99
C LYS A 254 -22.64 0.47 41.69
N ASN A 255 -23.42 0.47 40.62
CA ASN A 255 -23.11 1.16 39.36
C ASN A 255 -23.66 2.59 39.43
N GLU A 256 -22.78 3.56 39.63
CA GLU A 256 -23.12 4.98 39.59
C GLU A 256 -22.95 5.51 38.16
N LYS A 257 -24.08 5.95 37.58
CA LYS A 257 -24.24 6.34 36.19
C LYS A 257 -24.25 7.87 36.10
N LEU A 258 -23.09 8.49 35.93
CA LEU A 258 -22.99 9.92 35.63
C LEU A 258 -23.22 10.17 34.12
N ARG A 259 -24.37 10.77 33.82
CA ARG A 259 -24.69 11.37 32.52
C ARG A 259 -24.30 12.85 32.57
N TYR A 260 -23.35 13.28 31.75
CA TYR A 260 -23.18 14.69 31.39
C TYR A 260 -23.80 14.95 30.03
N ALA A 261 -24.83 15.79 30.03
CA ALA A 261 -25.51 16.26 28.84
C ALA A 261 -24.80 17.52 28.30
N THR A 262 -24.31 17.46 27.07
CA THR A 262 -23.76 18.62 26.36
C THR A 262 -24.85 19.21 25.45
N PRO A 263 -25.13 20.52 25.49
CA PRO A 263 -26.16 21.11 24.64
C PRO A 263 -25.66 21.33 23.21
N VAL A 264 -26.37 20.72 22.25
CA VAL A 264 -26.16 20.91 20.80
C VAL A 264 -26.78 22.23 20.36
N LYS A 265 -25.95 23.23 20.04
CA LYS A 265 -26.39 24.44 19.31
C LYS A 265 -26.50 24.11 17.82
N LYS A 266 -27.73 24.11 17.29
CA LYS A 266 -28.03 24.07 15.85
C LYS A 266 -27.59 25.39 15.19
N LEU A 267 -26.52 25.36 14.39
CA LEU A 267 -26.25 26.39 13.39
C LEU A 267 -26.87 25.97 12.06
N GLN A 268 -27.93 26.67 11.63
CA GLN A 268 -28.48 26.55 10.29
C GLN A 268 -27.70 27.48 9.34
N HIS A 269 -26.75 26.94 8.59
CA HIS A 269 -26.22 27.62 7.41
C HIS A 269 -26.99 27.18 6.17
N LYS A 270 -27.87 28.05 5.68
CA LYS A 270 -28.42 28.00 4.32
C LYS A 270 -27.26 28.14 3.33
N ARG A 271 -26.99 27.11 2.53
CA ARG A 271 -26.14 27.22 1.32
C ARG A 271 -27.05 27.32 0.10
N SER A 272 -26.94 28.44 -0.59
CA SER A 272 -27.48 28.69 -1.92
C SER A 272 -26.79 27.78 -2.94
N LEU A 273 -27.62 27.07 -3.71
CA LEU A 273 -27.24 26.39 -4.94
C LEU A 273 -27.16 27.44 -6.04
N ASP A 274 -25.95 27.77 -6.49
CA ASP A 274 -25.75 28.37 -7.81
C ASP A 274 -24.42 27.90 -8.41
N LYS A 275 -24.58 27.08 -9.45
CA LYS A 275 -23.98 27.15 -10.78
C LYS A 275 -22.45 27.11 -10.96
N SER A 276 -22.11 26.31 -11.97
CA SER A 276 -20.93 26.32 -12.84
C SER A 276 -19.69 25.56 -12.36
N SER A 277 -19.58 24.33 -12.87
CA SER A 277 -18.34 23.58 -13.00
C SER A 277 -17.40 24.27 -14.00
N PRO A 278 -16.13 24.54 -13.67
CA PRO A 278 -15.15 24.95 -14.66
C PRO A 278 -14.53 23.73 -15.35
N SER A 279 -14.60 23.73 -16.69
CA SER A 279 -13.94 22.77 -17.57
C SER A 279 -12.42 22.92 -17.50
N LEU A 280 -11.70 21.80 -17.36
CA LEU A 280 -10.24 21.76 -17.16
C LEU A 280 -9.43 21.52 -18.45
N PHE A 281 -9.97 21.84 -19.63
CA PHE A 281 -9.20 21.79 -20.87
C PHE A 281 -9.45 23.05 -21.70
N SER A 282 -8.47 23.95 -21.68
CA SER A 282 -8.30 25.00 -22.67
C SER A 282 -6.82 25.12 -22.96
N SER A 283 -6.43 24.59 -24.12
CA SER A 283 -5.08 24.69 -24.68
C SER A 283 -4.74 26.15 -24.94
N PRO A 284 -3.59 26.68 -24.47
CA PRO A 284 -3.11 27.96 -24.96
C PRO A 284 -2.46 27.77 -26.33
N ALA A 285 -3.00 28.49 -27.31
CA ALA A 285 -2.41 28.69 -28.62
C ALA A 285 -1.04 29.36 -28.49
N SER A 286 -0.05 28.76 -29.16
CA SER A 286 1.29 29.25 -29.39
C SER A 286 1.26 30.58 -30.14
N SER A 287 1.83 31.63 -29.53
CA SER A 287 2.23 32.84 -30.24
C SER A 287 3.75 32.86 -30.35
N GLU A 288 4.23 32.67 -31.57
CA GLU A 288 5.63 32.87 -31.97
C GLU A 288 5.99 34.35 -31.80
N LYS A 289 7.02 34.63 -31.00
CA LYS A 289 7.78 35.88 -31.07
C LYS A 289 9.20 35.57 -31.49
N LEU A 290 9.50 35.95 -32.73
CA LEU A 290 10.83 36.04 -33.32
C LEU A 290 11.74 36.95 -32.48
N ILE A 291 12.92 36.43 -32.10
CA ILE A 291 14.05 37.21 -31.61
C ILE A 291 15.20 36.99 -32.60
N PRO A 292 15.85 38.05 -33.11
CA PRO A 292 16.98 37.90 -34.02
C PRO A 292 18.25 37.50 -33.26
N SER A 293 18.89 36.42 -33.71
CA SER A 293 20.18 35.94 -33.20
C SER A 293 21.34 36.66 -33.89
N THR A 294 22.14 37.38 -33.12
CA THR A 294 23.45 37.92 -33.52
C THR A 294 24.49 36.79 -33.52
N PRO A 295 25.38 36.67 -34.53
CA PRO A 295 26.35 35.57 -34.60
C PRO A 295 27.58 35.83 -33.71
N PRO A 296 28.13 34.81 -33.03
CA PRO A 296 29.41 34.92 -32.35
C PRO A 296 30.59 34.77 -33.31
N SER A 297 31.64 35.53 -33.00
CA SER A 297 32.90 35.63 -33.72
C SER A 297 33.69 34.31 -33.74
N ILE A 298 34.20 33.97 -34.93
CA ILE A 298 35.05 32.80 -35.20
C ILE A 298 36.47 33.08 -34.70
N VAL A 299 36.91 32.33 -33.69
CA VAL A 299 38.33 32.19 -33.32
C VAL A 299 38.89 30.97 -34.04
N LYS A 300 39.93 31.19 -34.85
CA LYS A 300 40.68 30.15 -35.58
C LYS A 300 41.58 29.37 -34.61
N CYS A 301 41.44 28.06 -34.58
CA CYS A 301 42.49 27.13 -34.14
C CYS A 301 42.67 26.04 -35.20
N SER A 302 43.94 25.77 -35.53
CA SER A 302 44.43 24.82 -36.53
C SER A 302 44.27 23.36 -36.09
N PRO A 303 44.41 22.38 -37.02
CA PRO A 303 43.88 21.03 -36.86
C PRO A 303 44.96 20.01 -36.47
N LEU A 304 44.55 18.94 -35.79
CA LEU A 304 45.17 17.63 -35.93
C LEU A 304 44.31 16.52 -35.29
N GLU A 305 44.42 15.36 -35.93
CA GLU A 305 44.01 14.01 -35.53
C GLU A 305 42.65 13.46 -36.00
N GLN A 306 42.82 12.42 -36.80
CA GLN A 306 41.86 11.55 -37.44
C GLN A 306 41.32 10.54 -36.43
N VAL A 307 40.01 10.35 -36.39
CA VAL A 307 39.42 9.12 -35.83
C VAL A 307 38.31 8.63 -36.76
N LEU A 308 38.43 7.34 -37.09
CA LEU A 308 37.56 6.53 -37.93
C LEU A 308 36.12 6.48 -37.38
N GLU A 309 35.12 6.74 -38.22
CA GLU A 309 33.74 6.35 -37.95
C GLU A 309 33.12 5.55 -39.10
N ILE A 310 32.29 4.60 -38.65
CA ILE A 310 31.77 3.39 -39.28
C ILE A 310 30.52 3.73 -40.12
N PRO A 311 30.26 3.02 -41.25
CA PRO A 311 29.14 3.36 -42.12
C PRO A 311 27.77 3.00 -41.53
N VAL A 312 26.90 4.01 -41.47
CA VAL A 312 25.46 3.89 -41.18
C VAL A 312 24.76 3.21 -42.36
N ARG A 313 24.22 2.01 -42.14
CA ARG A 313 23.37 1.30 -43.11
C ARG A 313 21.97 1.92 -43.16
N SER A 314 21.66 2.54 -44.30
CA SER A 314 20.30 2.92 -44.70
C SER A 314 19.48 1.67 -45.01
N ARG A 315 18.29 1.52 -44.42
CA ARG A 315 17.29 0.52 -44.87
C ARG A 315 16.16 1.21 -45.62
N THR A 316 16.06 0.79 -46.87
CA THR A 316 15.04 1.11 -47.86
C THR A 316 13.73 0.36 -47.62
N THR A 317 12.64 1.07 -47.92
CA THR A 317 11.34 0.65 -48.46
C THR A 317 10.92 -0.84 -48.41
N ARG A 318 9.71 -1.10 -47.89
CA ARG A 318 8.88 -2.20 -48.38
C ARG A 318 7.41 -1.82 -48.50
N ARG A 319 6.93 -2.01 -49.72
CA ARG A 319 5.59 -1.79 -50.29
C ARG A 319 4.83 -3.14 -50.32
N LYS A 320 3.49 -3.05 -50.48
CA LYS A 320 2.47 -4.09 -50.77
C LYS A 320 1.70 -4.54 -49.52
N LYS A 321 0.38 -4.77 -49.54
CA LYS A 321 -0.56 -5.04 -50.65
C LYS A 321 -2.00 -4.83 -50.16
N ASN A 322 -2.87 -4.34 -51.06
CA ASN A 322 -4.33 -4.42 -50.95
C ASN A 322 -4.80 -5.87 -50.78
N LYS A 323 -5.88 -6.08 -50.01
CA LYS A 323 -6.87 -7.12 -50.30
C LYS A 323 -8.26 -6.63 -49.92
N LYS A 324 -9.09 -6.49 -50.95
CA LYS A 324 -10.54 -6.29 -50.95
C LYS A 324 -11.18 -7.69 -51.05
N ASP A 325 -12.51 -7.74 -50.90
CA ASP A 325 -13.44 -8.86 -51.17
C ASP A 325 -13.90 -9.58 -49.88
N SER A 326 -15.09 -9.26 -49.35
CA SER A 326 -16.46 -9.56 -49.82
C SER A 326 -16.97 -10.92 -49.33
N SER A 327 -18.03 -10.88 -48.52
CA SER A 327 -19.27 -11.67 -48.68
C SER A 327 -20.12 -11.62 -47.40
N PRO A 328 -21.41 -11.26 -47.49
CA PRO A 328 -22.39 -11.52 -46.44
C PRO A 328 -23.09 -12.86 -46.74
N LEU A 329 -23.13 -13.78 -45.78
CA LEU A 329 -24.05 -14.92 -45.83
C LEU A 329 -25.00 -14.87 -44.64
N SER A 330 -26.21 -14.47 -44.99
CA SER A 330 -27.43 -14.67 -44.23
C SER A 330 -27.85 -16.14 -44.33
N LYS A 331 -28.30 -16.73 -43.23
CA LYS A 331 -29.65 -17.31 -43.03
C LYS A 331 -29.62 -18.28 -41.86
N ASN A 332 -30.35 -17.88 -40.82
CA ASN A 332 -30.72 -18.68 -39.67
C ASN A 332 -31.59 -19.87 -40.12
N PHE A 333 -31.24 -21.07 -39.66
CA PHE A 333 -32.16 -22.20 -39.60
C PHE A 333 -33.00 -22.08 -38.33
N ALA A 334 -34.32 -22.16 -38.48
CA ALA A 334 -35.25 -22.44 -37.40
C ALA A 334 -35.60 -23.94 -37.43
N PRO A 335 -35.76 -24.62 -36.28
CA PRO A 335 -36.34 -25.96 -36.25
C PRO A 335 -37.88 -25.84 -36.20
N VAL A 336 -38.55 -26.49 -37.16
CA VAL A 336 -39.98 -26.81 -37.06
C VAL A 336 -40.09 -28.27 -36.62
N VAL A 337 -40.65 -28.44 -35.42
CA VAL A 337 -41.27 -29.67 -34.94
C VAL A 337 -42.64 -29.76 -35.61
N ASN A 338 -42.98 -30.91 -36.21
CA ASN A 338 -44.30 -31.54 -36.02
C ASN A 338 -44.45 -32.87 -36.77
N GLN A 339 -45.02 -33.81 -36.00
CA GLN A 339 -45.64 -35.11 -36.29
C GLN A 339 -44.74 -36.32 -36.52
#